data_AF-A0A9N9NK89-F1
#
_entry.id   AF-A0A9N9NK89-F1
#
_cell.length_a   1.000
_cell.length_b   1.000
_cell.length_c   1.000
_cell.angle_alpha   90.00
_cell.angle_beta   90.00
_cell.angle_gamma   90.00
#
_symmetry.space_group_name_H-M   'P 1'
#
loop_
_entity.id
_entity.type
_entity.pdbx_description
1 polymer ?
#
loop_
_entity_poly.entity_id
_entity_poly.type
_entity_poly.pdbx_seq_one_letter_code
_entity_poly.pdbx_strand_id
1 'polypeptide(L)'
;MNSLKADIEKKRKLLETVKTENPEFKKKKYLRRSDLEKIREQQYLEKQFESERDKKEKRKEKDTLASLEDQEKVEKPASDNEAAKEEQDGSDTFNISPEEVVRRLRAKGQPIRLFGESDKDRKTRLRALELIEERSEANIRSLRNNTRCRTSGQRNDFMKTFEEMETGLDLEVLKKRPDEEDNNRPSKKKKATEDLALDNTPIDISLIEKDPDKLYLLIYTFFKRLLREWEQEMNNRSDH
;
A
#
# COMPACT_ATOMS: atom_id res chain seq x y z
N MET A 1 18.34 24.08 27.63
CA MET A 1 19.80 24.22 27.48
C MET A 1 20.54 22.89 27.27
N ASN A 2 20.18 21.80 27.98
CA ASN A 2 20.92 20.53 27.88
C ASN A 2 20.62 19.71 26.60
N SER A 3 19.39 19.72 26.10
CA SER A 3 19.01 19.03 24.84
C SER A 3 19.77 19.55 23.62
N LEU A 4 19.88 20.87 23.51
CA LEU A 4 20.56 21.52 22.39
C LEU A 4 22.07 21.21 22.38
N LYS A 5 22.70 21.15 23.56
CA LYS A 5 24.11 20.74 23.71
C LYS A 5 24.31 19.28 23.28
N ALA A 6 23.41 18.38 23.67
CA ALA A 6 23.46 16.97 23.28
C ALA A 6 23.37 16.80 21.75
N ASP A 7 22.51 17.54 21.08
CA ASP A 7 22.36 17.43 19.62
C ASP A 7 23.54 18.06 18.85
N ILE A 8 24.11 19.14 19.37
CA ILE A 8 25.36 19.71 18.82
C ILE A 8 26.51 18.70 18.97
N GLU A 9 26.60 18.02 20.11
CA GLU A 9 27.62 17.01 20.35
C GLU A 9 27.46 15.79 19.42
N LYS A 10 26.23 15.31 19.21
CA LYS A 10 25.93 14.25 18.22
C LYS A 10 26.37 14.66 16.81
N LYS A 11 26.08 15.89 16.39
CA LYS A 11 26.48 16.41 15.06
C LYS A 11 28.00 16.54 14.93
N ARG A 12 28.71 16.94 16.00
CA ARG A 12 30.18 16.99 16.01
C ARG A 12 30.79 15.60 15.89
N LYS A 13 30.31 14.62 16.67
CA LYS A 13 30.75 13.22 16.59
C LYS A 13 30.53 12.62 15.19
N LEU A 14 29.39 12.93 14.56
CA LEU A 14 29.13 12.50 13.18
C LEU A 14 30.11 13.11 12.16
N LEU A 15 30.49 14.38 12.34
CA LEU A 15 31.46 15.02 11.46
C LEU A 15 32.89 14.52 11.70
N GLU A 16 33.24 14.19 12.94
CA GLU A 16 34.53 13.59 13.29
C GLU A 16 34.69 12.19 12.69
N THR A 17 33.68 11.33 12.84
CA THR A 17 33.65 9.97 12.25
C THR A 17 33.81 10.00 10.73
N VAL A 18 33.02 10.84 10.05
CA VAL A 18 33.12 11.06 8.61
C VAL A 18 34.51 11.56 8.18
N LYS A 19 35.11 12.47 8.97
CA LYS A 19 36.48 12.94 8.70
C LYS A 19 37.52 11.86 8.96
N THR A 20 37.35 10.98 9.95
CA THR A 20 38.30 9.90 10.22
C THR A 20 38.29 8.83 9.13
N GLU A 21 37.10 8.46 8.66
CA GLU A 21 36.87 7.39 7.68
C GLU A 21 37.39 7.76 6.28
N ASN A 22 37.23 9.02 5.87
CA ASN A 22 37.60 9.45 4.53
C ASN A 22 38.81 10.42 4.51
N PRO A 23 39.98 10.01 3.98
CA PRO A 23 41.18 10.85 3.96
C PRO A 23 41.04 12.12 3.08
N GLU A 24 40.10 12.12 2.13
CA GLU A 24 39.82 13.29 1.29
C GLU A 24 39.13 14.42 2.08
N PHE A 25 38.27 14.07 3.05
CA PHE A 25 37.55 15.05 3.89
C PHE A 25 38.38 15.54 5.08
N LYS A 26 39.46 14.84 5.47
CA LYS A 26 40.42 15.31 6.49
C LYS A 26 41.01 16.67 6.14
N LYS A 27 41.21 16.94 4.85
CA LYS A 27 41.81 18.19 4.34
C LYS A 27 40.81 19.34 4.23
N LYS A 28 39.49 19.06 4.22
CA LYS A 28 38.43 20.07 3.98
C LYS A 28 37.86 20.57 5.31
N LYS A 29 37.90 21.89 5.54
CA LYS A 29 37.35 22.52 6.75
C LYS A 29 35.82 22.42 6.83
N TYR A 30 35.15 22.63 5.69
CA TYR A 30 33.69 22.59 5.55
C TYR A 30 33.28 21.41 4.67
N LEU A 31 32.21 20.73 5.07
CA LEU A 31 31.55 19.70 4.26
C LEU A 31 30.21 20.25 3.78
N ARG A 32 29.90 20.05 2.50
CA ARG A 32 28.59 20.40 1.95
C ARG A 32 27.57 19.36 2.42
N ARG A 33 26.31 19.78 2.57
CA ARG A 33 25.21 18.87 2.89
C ARG A 33 25.11 17.71 1.89
N SER A 34 25.36 17.98 0.61
CA SER A 34 25.42 16.97 -0.46
C SER A 34 26.44 15.86 -0.19
N ASP A 35 27.59 16.21 0.38
CA ASP A 35 28.67 15.25 0.60
C ASP A 35 28.35 14.36 1.80
N LEU A 36 27.68 14.90 2.83
CA LEU A 36 27.17 14.13 3.97
C LEU A 36 26.04 13.17 3.59
N GLU A 37 25.16 13.59 2.69
CA GLU A 37 24.02 12.79 2.22
C GLU A 37 24.48 11.59 1.39
N LYS A 38 25.46 11.79 0.51
CA LYS A 38 26.12 10.71 -0.25
C LYS A 38 26.77 9.67 0.66
N ILE A 39 27.42 10.09 1.74
CA ILE A 39 28.07 9.16 2.68
C ILE A 39 27.01 8.33 3.42
N ARG A 40 25.90 8.96 3.85
CA ARG A 40 24.79 8.23 4.49
C ARG A 40 24.15 7.22 3.54
N GLU A 41 24.00 7.59 2.27
CA GLU A 41 23.47 6.70 1.24
C GLU A 41 24.40 5.51 1.00
N GLN A 42 25.72 5.73 0.91
CA GLN A 42 26.71 4.67 0.78
C GLN A 42 26.69 3.72 1.99
N GLN A 43 26.69 4.25 3.21
CA GLN A 43 26.61 3.44 4.44
C GLN A 43 25.30 2.64 4.50
N TYR A 44 24.19 3.21 4.02
CA TYR A 44 22.91 2.51 3.95
C TYR A 44 22.95 1.34 2.96
N LEU A 45 23.49 1.56 1.76
CA LEU A 45 23.64 0.54 0.73
C LEU A 45 24.57 -0.59 1.18
N GLU A 46 25.69 -0.26 1.82
CA GLU A 46 26.62 -1.26 2.35
C GLU A 46 25.95 -2.12 3.43
N LYS A 47 25.21 -1.50 4.35
CA LYS A 47 24.44 -2.23 5.37
C LYS A 47 23.34 -3.11 4.78
N GLN A 48 22.67 -2.68 3.70
CA GLN A 48 21.71 -3.54 2.99
C GLN A 48 22.43 -4.75 2.38
N PHE A 49 23.56 -4.52 1.73
CA PHE A 49 24.34 -5.57 1.10
C PHE A 49 24.90 -6.59 2.11
N GLU A 50 25.40 -6.13 3.26
CA GLU A 50 25.80 -7.00 4.37
C GLU A 50 24.61 -7.81 4.90
N SER A 51 23.46 -7.17 5.13
CA SER A 51 22.26 -7.89 5.59
C SER A 51 21.79 -8.94 4.60
N GLU A 52 21.90 -8.68 3.29
CA GLU A 52 21.60 -9.66 2.25
C GLU A 52 22.60 -10.82 2.22
N ARG A 53 23.90 -10.54 2.42
CA ARG A 53 24.93 -11.56 2.55
C ARG A 53 24.69 -12.46 3.75
N ASP A 54 24.44 -11.89 4.93
CA ASP A 54 24.13 -12.64 6.15
C ASP A 54 22.89 -13.52 5.97
N LYS A 55 21.84 -13.00 5.31
CA LYS A 55 20.63 -13.78 5.00
C LYS A 55 20.94 -14.93 4.05
N LYS A 56 21.82 -14.72 3.07
CA LYS A 56 22.20 -15.75 2.10
C LYS A 56 23.05 -16.85 2.75
N GLU A 57 23.97 -16.48 3.64
CA GLU A 57 24.77 -17.44 4.41
C GLU A 57 23.89 -18.27 5.36
N LYS A 58 22.99 -17.63 6.12
CA LYS A 58 22.03 -18.34 6.97
C LYS A 58 21.10 -19.28 6.19
N ARG A 59 20.76 -18.95 4.94
CA ARG A 59 19.97 -19.85 4.07
C ARG A 59 20.81 -21.06 3.66
N LYS A 60 22.05 -20.85 3.23
CA LYS A 60 22.96 -21.95 2.89
C LYS A 60 23.22 -22.88 4.06
N GLU A 61 23.45 -22.35 5.26
CA GLU A 61 23.64 -23.17 6.47
C GLU A 61 22.41 -24.03 6.78
N LYS A 62 21.21 -23.45 6.65
CA LYS A 62 19.95 -24.19 6.81
C LYS A 62 19.77 -25.27 5.75
N ASP A 63 20.08 -24.96 4.49
CA ASP A 63 19.99 -25.93 3.39
C ASP A 63 21.00 -27.08 3.58
N THR A 64 22.20 -26.79 4.10
CA THR A 64 23.20 -27.83 4.43
C THR A 64 22.81 -28.69 5.64
N LEU A 65 22.19 -28.09 6.67
CA LEU A 65 21.69 -28.83 7.83
C LEU A 65 20.51 -29.74 7.47
N ALA A 66 19.57 -29.25 6.65
CA ALA A 66 18.44 -30.04 6.17
C ALA A 66 18.91 -31.24 5.31
N SER A 67 19.94 -31.06 4.48
CA SER A 67 20.52 -32.13 3.66
C SER A 67 21.22 -33.22 4.48
N LEU A 68 21.76 -32.87 5.66
CA LEU A 68 22.35 -33.84 6.61
C LEU A 68 21.26 -34.58 7.40
N GLU A 69 20.16 -33.92 7.77
CA GLU A 69 19.01 -34.56 8.43
C GLU A 69 18.28 -35.55 7.49
N ASP A 70 18.25 -35.28 6.19
CA ASP A 70 17.69 -36.22 5.20
C ASP A 70 18.58 -37.46 4.97
N GLN A 71 19.88 -37.41 5.27
CA GLN A 71 20.78 -38.56 5.16
C GLN A 71 20.70 -39.52 6.36
N GLU A 72 20.30 -39.07 7.56
CA GLU A 72 20.09 -39.96 8.72
C GLU A 72 18.77 -40.75 8.66
N LYS A 73 17.85 -40.43 7.74
CA LYS A 73 16.51 -41.03 7.67
C LYS A 73 16.36 -42.19 6.66
N VAL A 74 17.43 -42.60 5.97
CA VAL A 74 17.36 -43.59 4.86
C VAL A 74 17.62 -45.05 5.27
N GLU A 75 17.95 -45.35 6.54
CA GLU A 75 18.14 -46.75 6.97
C GLU A 75 16.91 -47.37 7.68
N LYS A 76 15.76 -47.51 7.00
CA LYS A 76 14.72 -48.53 7.31
C LYS A 76 13.91 -48.91 6.05
N PRO A 77 13.70 -50.21 5.73
CA PRO A 77 12.97 -50.60 4.53
C PRO A 77 11.45 -50.77 4.76
N ALA A 78 10.70 -50.44 3.71
CA ALA A 78 9.37 -50.92 3.30
C ALA A 78 8.20 -50.89 4.30
N SER A 79 7.17 -50.08 4.00
CA SER A 79 5.80 -50.55 3.69
C SER A 79 4.85 -49.36 3.46
N ASP A 80 3.95 -49.55 2.50
CA ASP A 80 2.65 -48.91 2.30
C ASP A 80 2.53 -47.47 1.79
N ASN A 81 2.00 -47.42 0.55
CA ASN A 81 1.22 -46.33 -0.02
C ASN A 81 -0.03 -46.09 0.80
N GLU A 82 -0.22 -44.86 1.26
CA GLU A 82 -1.37 -43.97 0.97
C GLU A 82 -1.40 -42.85 2.04
N ALA A 83 -1.83 -41.66 1.61
CA ALA A 83 -2.00 -40.43 2.40
C ALA A 83 -0.76 -39.52 2.56
N ALA A 84 -0.42 -38.80 1.48
CA ALA A 84 0.19 -37.48 1.55
C ALA A 84 -0.09 -36.68 0.27
N LYS A 85 -1.32 -36.17 0.15
CA LYS A 85 -1.63 -35.02 -0.71
C LYS A 85 -1.84 -33.84 0.22
N GLU A 86 -0.78 -33.07 0.44
CA GLU A 86 -0.81 -31.64 0.76
C GLU A 86 0.65 -31.18 0.86
N GLU A 87 0.95 -30.03 0.28
CA GLU A 87 2.26 -29.37 0.25
C GLU A 87 3.26 -29.76 -0.86
N GLN A 88 2.82 -29.66 -2.12
CA GLN A 88 3.68 -29.19 -3.22
C GLN A 88 2.89 -28.22 -4.12
N ASP A 89 2.73 -26.96 -3.69
CA ASP A 89 2.00 -25.94 -4.48
C ASP A 89 2.88 -24.73 -4.86
N GLY A 90 4.21 -24.90 -4.90
CA GLY A 90 5.15 -23.81 -5.17
C GLY A 90 5.71 -23.76 -6.59
N SER A 91 5.87 -24.92 -7.26
CA SER A 91 6.68 -25.02 -8.49
C SER A 91 5.90 -25.35 -9.76
N ASP A 92 4.68 -25.90 -9.66
CA ASP A 92 3.88 -26.28 -10.84
C ASP A 92 3.06 -25.12 -11.46
N THR A 93 3.02 -23.96 -10.82
CA THR A 93 2.29 -22.77 -11.33
C THR A 93 2.98 -22.08 -12.52
N PHE A 94 4.15 -22.54 -12.96
CA PHE A 94 4.89 -21.93 -14.07
C PHE A 94 4.62 -22.59 -15.44
N ASN A 95 4.10 -23.81 -15.47
CA ASN A 95 3.82 -24.54 -16.71
C ASN A 95 2.33 -24.54 -17.06
N ILE A 96 1.68 -23.38 -16.98
CA ILE A 96 0.32 -23.21 -17.46
C ILE A 96 0.34 -23.26 -18.99
N SER A 97 -0.51 -24.11 -19.58
CA SER A 97 -0.64 -24.21 -21.04
C SER A 97 -1.21 -22.90 -21.61
N PRO A 98 -0.88 -22.51 -22.85
CA PRO A 98 -1.42 -21.31 -23.46
C PRO A 98 -2.96 -21.27 -23.48
N GLU A 99 -3.62 -22.42 -23.65
CA GLU A 99 -5.08 -22.54 -23.65
C GLU A 99 -5.68 -22.26 -22.27
N GLU A 100 -5.03 -22.75 -21.22
CA GLU A 100 -5.46 -22.52 -19.85
C GLU A 100 -5.34 -21.04 -19.47
N VAL A 101 -4.29 -20.36 -19.96
CA VAL A 101 -4.15 -18.90 -19.79
C VAL A 101 -5.33 -18.16 -20.42
N VAL A 102 -5.73 -18.56 -21.65
CA VAL A 102 -6.89 -17.97 -22.34
C VAL A 102 -8.17 -18.21 -21.55
N ARG A 103 -8.38 -19.44 -21.07
CA ARG A 103 -9.56 -19.82 -20.29
C ARG A 103 -9.69 -18.98 -19.03
N ARG A 104 -8.61 -18.84 -18.26
CA ARG A 104 -8.60 -18.04 -17.03
C ARG A 104 -8.76 -16.55 -17.29
N LEU A 105 -8.10 -16.01 -18.33
CA LEU A 105 -8.29 -14.60 -18.71
C LEU A 105 -9.73 -14.31 -19.13
N ARG A 106 -10.39 -15.22 -19.86
CA ARG A 106 -11.81 -15.10 -20.21
C ARG A 106 -12.73 -15.17 -18.99
N ALA A 107 -12.46 -16.10 -18.08
CA ALA A 107 -13.22 -16.22 -16.83
C ALA A 107 -13.14 -14.93 -15.99
N LYS A 108 -11.98 -14.25 -16.02
CA LYS A 108 -11.75 -12.95 -15.38
C LYS A 108 -12.21 -11.75 -16.21
N GLY A 109 -12.80 -11.96 -17.39
CA GLY A 109 -13.24 -10.88 -18.29
C GLY A 109 -12.12 -10.01 -18.86
N GLN A 110 -10.88 -10.51 -18.90
CA GLN A 110 -9.70 -9.77 -19.34
C GLN A 110 -9.35 -10.05 -20.81
N PRO A 111 -8.77 -9.06 -21.54
CA PRO A 111 -8.28 -9.28 -22.90
C PRO A 111 -7.30 -10.45 -22.98
N ILE A 112 -7.54 -11.34 -23.95
CA ILE A 112 -6.77 -12.58 -24.12
C ILE A 112 -5.31 -12.26 -24.45
N ARG A 113 -5.07 -11.28 -25.35
CA ARG A 113 -3.74 -10.82 -25.73
C ARG A 113 -3.74 -9.32 -25.93
N LEU A 114 -2.75 -8.64 -25.36
CA LEU A 114 -2.52 -7.21 -25.56
C LEU A 114 -1.59 -6.97 -26.76
N PHE A 115 -1.62 -5.76 -27.33
CA PHE A 115 -0.73 -5.38 -28.42
C PHE A 115 0.74 -5.42 -27.97
N GLY A 116 1.59 -6.09 -28.75
CA GLY A 116 3.01 -6.26 -28.40
C GLY A 116 3.30 -7.27 -27.28
N GLU A 117 2.28 -7.95 -26.74
CA GLU A 117 2.46 -8.90 -25.65
C GLU A 117 3.04 -10.24 -26.14
N SER A 118 4.12 -10.70 -25.51
CA SER A 118 4.67 -12.05 -25.71
C SER A 118 3.88 -13.10 -24.91
N ASP A 119 4.02 -14.39 -25.25
CA ASP A 119 3.33 -15.45 -24.49
C ASP A 119 3.81 -15.54 -23.03
N LYS A 120 5.06 -15.13 -22.76
CA LYS A 120 5.59 -15.05 -21.40
C LYS A 120 4.93 -13.90 -20.63
N ASP A 121 4.80 -12.73 -21.25
CA ASP A 121 4.17 -11.56 -20.62
C ASP A 121 2.70 -11.82 -20.30
N ARG A 122 2.00 -12.54 -21.19
CA ARG A 122 0.61 -12.98 -20.97
C ARG A 122 0.47 -13.85 -19.73
N LYS A 123 1.39 -14.80 -19.51
CA LYS A 123 1.42 -15.64 -18.30
C LYS A 123 1.74 -14.82 -17.05
N THR A 124 2.70 -13.90 -17.15
CA THR A 124 3.05 -12.99 -16.05
C THR A 124 1.87 -12.11 -15.65
N ARG A 125 1.13 -11.58 -16.64
CA ARG A 125 -0.08 -10.78 -16.40
C ARG A 125 -1.17 -11.60 -15.73
N LEU A 126 -1.44 -12.81 -16.20
CA LEU A 126 -2.40 -13.70 -15.55
C LEU A 126 -2.03 -13.95 -14.08
N ARG A 127 -0.76 -14.27 -13.80
CA ARG A 127 -0.26 -14.46 -12.44
C ARG A 127 -0.42 -13.20 -11.59
N ALA A 128 -0.15 -12.03 -12.13
CA ALA A 128 -0.34 -10.76 -11.42
C ALA A 128 -1.81 -10.54 -11.04
N LEU A 129 -2.74 -10.88 -11.93
CA LEU A 129 -4.18 -10.81 -11.66
C LEU A 129 -4.60 -11.82 -10.58
N GLU A 130 -4.11 -13.06 -10.65
CA GLU A 130 -4.35 -14.09 -9.61
C GLU A 130 -3.82 -13.64 -8.23
N LEU A 131 -2.64 -13.03 -8.16
CA LEU A 131 -2.07 -12.53 -6.92
C LEU A 131 -2.87 -11.37 -6.31
N ILE A 132 -3.41 -10.48 -7.16
CA ILE A 132 -4.26 -9.37 -6.70
C ILE A 132 -5.59 -9.90 -6.15
N GLU A 133 -6.21 -10.85 -6.85
CA GLU A 133 -7.43 -11.52 -6.39
C GLU A 133 -7.21 -12.26 -5.08
N GLU A 134 -6.18 -13.10 -4.99
CA GLU A 134 -5.83 -13.84 -3.76
C GLU A 134 -5.56 -12.87 -2.59
N ARG A 135 -4.85 -11.76 -2.83
CA ARG A 135 -4.62 -10.73 -1.82
C ARG A 135 -5.93 -10.05 -1.40
N SER A 136 -6.84 -9.79 -2.33
CA SER A 136 -8.13 -9.17 -2.03
C SER A 136 -9.02 -10.12 -1.23
N GLU A 137 -9.06 -11.40 -1.60
CA GLU A 137 -9.79 -12.44 -0.88
C GLU A 137 -9.19 -12.69 0.49
N ALA A 138 -7.85 -12.72 0.62
CA ALA A 138 -7.17 -12.81 1.90
C ALA A 138 -7.45 -11.60 2.79
N ASN A 139 -7.51 -10.39 2.21
CA ASN A 139 -7.87 -9.18 2.93
C ASN A 139 -9.33 -9.25 3.42
N ILE A 140 -10.27 -9.62 2.55
CA ILE A 140 -11.69 -9.82 2.90
C ILE A 140 -11.85 -10.92 3.96
N ARG A 141 -11.12 -12.03 3.84
CA ARG A 141 -11.14 -13.15 4.79
C ARG A 141 -10.54 -12.74 6.14
N SER A 142 -9.48 -11.91 6.13
CA SER A 142 -8.86 -11.33 7.32
C SER A 142 -9.80 -10.36 8.04
N LEU A 143 -10.51 -9.51 7.29
CA LEU A 143 -11.57 -8.64 7.78
C LEU A 143 -12.69 -9.46 8.42
N ARG A 144 -13.13 -10.54 7.76
CA ARG A 144 -14.22 -11.40 8.22
C ARG A 144 -13.87 -12.18 9.49
N ASN A 145 -12.61 -12.62 9.63
CA ASN A 145 -12.18 -13.42 10.76
C ASN A 145 -11.55 -12.60 11.89
N ASN A 146 -11.56 -11.25 11.81
CA ASN A 146 -10.86 -10.33 12.72
C ASN A 146 -9.44 -10.82 13.08
N THR A 147 -8.79 -11.49 12.13
CA THR A 147 -7.47 -12.09 12.34
C THR A 147 -6.51 -11.29 11.51
N ARG A 148 -5.71 -10.44 12.18
CA ARG A 148 -4.78 -9.49 11.58
C ARG A 148 -3.86 -10.23 10.59
N CYS A 149 -4.02 -10.03 9.29
CA CYS A 149 -3.14 -10.61 8.27
C CYS A 149 -1.74 -10.01 8.45
N ARG A 150 -0.83 -10.78 9.06
CA ARG A 150 0.58 -10.41 9.32
C ARG A 150 1.47 -10.37 8.07
N THR A 151 0.89 -10.39 6.87
CA THR A 151 1.64 -10.39 5.59
C THR A 151 1.79 -9.00 4.97
N SER A 152 1.30 -7.94 5.62
CA SER A 152 1.68 -6.55 5.33
C SER A 152 3.03 -6.23 5.98
N GLY A 153 4.10 -6.87 5.50
CA GLY A 153 5.46 -6.50 5.86
C GLY A 153 5.80 -5.10 5.34
N GLN A 154 5.79 -4.12 6.25
CA GLN A 154 6.52 -2.84 6.18
C GLN A 154 6.36 -2.02 4.88
N ARG A 155 5.15 -1.61 4.49
CA ARG A 155 5.06 -0.56 3.46
C ARG A 155 4.08 0.56 3.68
N ASN A 156 3.28 0.59 4.76
CA ASN A 156 2.38 1.71 4.92
C ASN A 156 1.83 1.91 6.35
N ASP A 157 2.71 2.05 7.33
CA ASP A 157 2.28 2.51 8.65
C ASP A 157 1.67 3.93 8.56
N PHE A 158 2.10 4.76 7.61
CA PHE A 158 1.54 6.10 7.39
C PHE A 158 0.14 6.09 6.76
N MET A 159 -0.09 5.29 5.70
CA MET A 159 -1.45 5.15 5.16
C MET A 159 -2.37 4.49 6.18
N LYS A 160 -1.86 3.54 6.98
CA LYS A 160 -2.62 2.95 8.09
C LYS A 160 -3.02 4.00 9.15
N THR A 161 -2.11 4.91 9.51
CA THR A 161 -2.46 6.01 10.43
C THR A 161 -3.44 7.00 9.82
N PHE A 162 -3.41 7.19 8.50
CA PHE A 162 -4.37 8.05 7.81
C PHE A 162 -5.77 7.40 7.77
N GLU A 163 -5.85 6.11 7.43
CA GLU A 163 -7.09 5.32 7.47
C GLU A 163 -7.65 5.21 8.90
N GLU A 164 -6.82 5.01 9.93
CA GLU A 164 -7.26 5.00 11.34
C GLU A 164 -7.80 6.37 11.79
N MET A 165 -7.23 7.46 11.27
CA MET A 165 -7.71 8.82 11.58
C MET A 165 -9.01 9.14 10.85
N GLU A 166 -9.14 8.71 9.60
CA GLU A 166 -10.35 8.89 8.78
C GLU A 166 -11.52 8.06 9.33
N THR A 167 -11.28 6.79 9.69
CA THR A 167 -12.29 5.93 10.32
C THR A 167 -12.66 6.39 11.73
N GLY A 168 -11.71 6.92 12.51
CA GLY A 168 -11.98 7.54 13.81
C GLY A 168 -12.89 8.77 13.70
N LEU A 169 -12.65 9.62 12.70
CA LEU A 169 -13.51 10.76 12.37
C LEU A 169 -14.92 10.31 11.96
N ASP A 170 -15.04 9.27 11.14
CA ASP A 170 -16.33 8.76 10.67
C ASP A 170 -17.14 8.13 11.82
N LEU A 171 -16.48 7.42 12.73
CA LEU A 171 -17.09 6.89 13.97
C LEU A 171 -17.53 8.00 14.94
N GLU A 172 -16.77 9.08 15.06
CA GLU A 172 -17.18 10.26 15.85
C GLU A 172 -18.35 11.01 15.22
N VAL A 173 -18.42 11.08 13.89
CA VAL A 173 -19.55 11.63 13.14
C VAL A 173 -20.79 10.75 13.28
N LEU A 174 -20.63 9.42 13.30
CA LEU A 174 -21.72 8.48 13.59
C LEU A 174 -22.20 8.60 15.04
N LYS A 175 -21.29 8.70 16.03
CA LYS A 175 -21.61 8.85 17.45
C LYS A 175 -22.27 10.19 17.81
N LYS A 176 -22.06 11.24 17.00
CA LYS A 176 -22.72 12.54 17.15
C LYS A 176 -24.16 12.56 16.60
N ARG A 177 -24.66 11.46 16.04
CA ARG A 177 -26.09 11.26 15.80
C ARG A 177 -26.69 10.64 17.08
N PRO A 178 -27.48 11.36 17.89
CA PRO A 178 -28.14 10.76 19.02
C PRO A 178 -29.26 9.85 18.51
N ASP A 179 -29.28 8.63 19.03
CA ASP A 179 -30.33 7.64 18.87
C ASP A 179 -31.67 8.17 19.39
N GLU A 180 -32.70 8.18 18.55
CA GLU A 180 -34.12 8.28 18.93
C GLU A 180 -34.92 7.46 17.89
N GLU A 181 -35.13 6.17 18.16
CA GLU A 181 -36.24 5.41 17.61
C GLU A 181 -37.34 5.35 18.68
N ASP A 182 -38.46 6.07 18.51
CA ASP A 182 -39.78 5.44 18.46
C ASP A 182 -40.96 6.40 18.14
N ASN A 183 -41.82 5.93 17.23
CA ASN A 183 -43.26 6.19 17.09
C ASN A 183 -43.81 7.63 17.21
N ASN A 184 -43.90 8.34 16.07
CA ASN A 184 -45.14 8.92 15.53
C ASN A 184 -44.86 9.72 14.24
N ARG A 185 -45.63 9.46 13.17
CA ARG A 185 -45.65 10.34 11.98
C ARG A 185 -46.07 11.75 12.42
N PRO A 186 -45.37 12.80 11.98
CA PRO A 186 -45.80 13.46 10.75
C PRO A 186 -44.65 13.91 9.85
N SER A 187 -44.84 13.74 8.54
CA SER A 187 -44.19 14.45 7.43
C SER A 187 -42.65 14.57 7.48
N LYS A 188 -41.99 13.84 6.57
CA LYS A 188 -40.60 14.09 6.11
C LYS A 188 -40.38 15.59 5.80
N LYS A 189 -40.00 16.39 6.80
CA LYS A 189 -39.24 17.61 6.55
C LYS A 189 -37.79 17.17 6.37
N LYS A 190 -37.41 17.08 5.09
CA LYS A 190 -36.02 17.11 4.63
C LYS A 190 -35.28 18.10 5.54
N LYS A 191 -34.41 17.61 6.42
CA LYS A 191 -33.39 18.46 7.01
C LYS A 191 -32.49 18.82 5.84
N ALA A 192 -32.84 19.93 5.20
CA ALA A 192 -31.91 20.79 4.50
C ALA A 192 -30.84 21.13 5.53
N THR A 193 -29.83 20.27 5.63
CA THR A 193 -28.55 20.63 6.20
C THR A 193 -28.02 21.70 5.28
N GLU A 194 -28.38 22.93 5.64
CA GLU A 194 -27.77 24.17 5.24
C GLU A 194 -27.49 24.21 3.74
N ASP A 195 -28.46 24.75 3.02
CA ASP A 195 -28.16 25.62 1.88
C ASP A 195 -27.04 26.57 2.35
N LEU A 196 -25.79 26.15 2.19
CA LEU A 196 -24.65 27.01 2.00
C LEU A 196 -25.13 27.95 0.91
N ALA A 197 -25.56 29.15 1.32
CA ALA A 197 -26.20 30.15 0.49
C ALA A 197 -25.52 30.08 -0.88
N LEU A 198 -26.24 29.50 -1.85
CA LEU A 198 -25.65 29.03 -3.10
C LEU A 198 -25.16 30.28 -3.83
N ASP A 199 -23.88 30.57 -3.63
CA ASP A 199 -23.22 31.75 -4.15
C ASP A 199 -23.13 31.54 -5.66
N ASN A 200 -24.17 31.93 -6.39
CA ASN A 200 -24.25 31.91 -7.85
C ASN A 200 -23.46 33.06 -8.45
N THR A 201 -22.36 33.47 -7.80
CA THR A 201 -21.49 34.48 -8.36
C THR A 201 -20.84 33.89 -9.62
N PRO A 202 -20.97 34.55 -10.78
CA PRO A 202 -20.34 34.06 -12.00
C PRO A 202 -18.82 34.05 -11.77
N ILE A 203 -18.20 32.91 -12.02
CA ILE A 203 -16.74 32.76 -11.94
C ILE A 203 -16.14 33.63 -13.05
N ASP A 204 -15.58 34.78 -12.68
CA ASP A 204 -14.91 35.68 -13.60
C ASP A 204 -13.38 35.52 -13.51
N ILE A 205 -12.70 35.63 -14.64
CA ILE A 205 -11.24 35.49 -14.78
C ILE A 205 -10.53 36.57 -13.95
N SER A 206 -11.16 37.74 -13.78
CA SER A 206 -10.65 38.83 -12.96
C SER A 206 -10.57 38.50 -11.46
N LEU A 207 -11.22 37.41 -11.01
CA LEU A 207 -11.22 36.97 -9.61
C LEU A 207 -9.95 36.16 -9.26
N ILE A 208 -9.24 35.62 -10.26
CA ILE A 208 -7.98 34.89 -10.10
C ILE A 208 -6.90 35.81 -9.50
N GLU A 209 -6.82 37.05 -9.97
CA GLU A 209 -5.81 38.02 -9.52
C GLU A 209 -6.19 38.73 -8.23
N LYS A 210 -7.48 38.92 -7.99
CA LYS A 210 -7.98 39.68 -6.82
C LYS A 210 -8.04 38.83 -5.55
N ASP A 211 -8.76 37.71 -5.60
CA ASP A 211 -9.05 36.88 -4.42
C ASP A 211 -9.06 35.38 -4.80
N PRO A 212 -7.89 34.72 -4.87
CA PRO A 212 -7.81 33.32 -5.26
C PRO A 212 -8.54 32.38 -4.27
N ASP A 213 -8.57 32.71 -2.99
CA ASP A 213 -9.24 31.90 -1.96
C ASP A 213 -10.76 31.85 -2.16
N LYS A 214 -11.36 32.99 -2.51
CA LYS A 214 -12.79 33.06 -2.85
C LYS A 214 -13.10 32.29 -4.13
N LEU A 215 -12.19 32.36 -5.11
CA LEU A 215 -12.31 31.61 -6.35
C LEU A 215 -12.27 30.09 -6.08
N TYR A 216 -11.34 29.60 -5.25
CA TYR A 216 -11.28 28.17 -4.91
C TYR A 216 -12.57 27.69 -4.23
N LEU A 217 -13.12 28.49 -3.32
CA LEU A 217 -14.39 28.17 -2.67
C LEU A 217 -15.54 28.11 -3.69
N LEU A 218 -15.60 29.05 -4.63
CA LEU A 218 -16.62 29.12 -5.67
C LEU A 218 -16.53 27.95 -6.67
N ILE A 219 -15.31 27.55 -7.04
CA ILE A 219 -15.07 26.36 -7.87
C ILE A 219 -15.50 25.10 -7.13
N TYR A 220 -15.14 24.98 -5.85
CA TYR A 220 -15.52 23.84 -5.02
C TYR A 220 -17.04 23.72 -4.87
N THR A 221 -17.76 24.82 -4.61
CA THR A 221 -19.23 24.81 -4.51
C THR A 221 -19.88 24.46 -5.84
N PHE A 222 -19.34 24.95 -6.97
CA PHE A 222 -19.80 24.60 -8.31
C PHE A 222 -19.69 23.09 -8.58
N PHE A 223 -18.52 22.49 -8.34
CA PHE A 223 -18.32 21.05 -8.55
C PHE A 223 -19.18 20.20 -7.62
N LYS A 224 -19.33 20.61 -6.36
CA LYS A 224 -20.26 19.97 -5.42
C LYS A 224 -21.70 19.99 -5.92
N ARG A 225 -22.14 21.07 -6.56
CA ARG A 225 -23.47 21.16 -7.18
C ARG A 225 -23.59 20.23 -8.38
N LEU A 226 -22.61 20.29 -9.30
CA LEU A 226 -22.59 19.45 -10.50
C LEU A 226 -22.69 17.95 -10.15
N LEU A 227 -21.93 17.50 -9.15
CA LEU A 227 -21.97 16.11 -8.70
C LEU A 227 -23.32 15.72 -8.10
N ARG A 228 -24.00 16.64 -7.39
CA ARG A 228 -25.35 16.40 -6.85
C ARG A 228 -26.40 16.34 -7.95
N GLU A 229 -26.31 17.20 -8.96
CA GLU A 229 -27.19 17.15 -10.13
C GLU A 229 -26.98 15.83 -10.88
N TRP A 230 -25.72 15.42 -11.05
CA TRP A 230 -25.40 14.16 -11.71
C TRP A 230 -25.87 12.93 -10.92
N GLU A 231 -25.74 12.95 -9.59
CA GLU A 231 -26.31 11.93 -8.71
C GLU A 231 -27.84 11.84 -8.87
N GLN A 232 -28.52 12.99 -8.93
CA GLN A 232 -29.97 13.02 -9.16
C GLN A 232 -30.35 12.47 -10.54
N GLU A 233 -29.61 12.82 -11.59
CA GLU A 233 -29.81 12.25 -12.93
C GLU A 233 -29.59 10.74 -12.95
N MET A 234 -28.52 10.26 -12.31
CA MET A 234 -28.22 8.83 -12.21
C MET A 234 -29.31 8.07 -11.44
N ASN A 235 -29.81 8.62 -10.35
CA ASN A 235 -30.92 8.03 -9.58
C ASN A 235 -32.26 8.06 -10.34
N ASN A 236 -32.44 9.01 -11.26
CA ASN A 236 -33.64 9.12 -12.08
C ASN A 236 -33.57 8.32 -13.38
N ARG A 237 -32.42 7.75 -13.73
CA ARG A 237 -32.34 6.84 -14.88
C ARG A 237 -33.09 5.56 -14.55
N SER A 238 -34.04 5.21 -15.41
CA SER A 238 -34.70 3.91 -15.34
C SER A 238 -33.69 2.82 -15.66
N ASP A 239 -33.56 1.84 -14.76
CA ASP A 239 -32.85 0.59 -15.04
C ASP A 239 -33.54 -0.10 -16.23
N HIS A 240 -32.88 -0.08 -17.38
CA HIS A 240 -33.25 -0.86 -18.56
C HIS A 240 -32.33 -2.07 -18.69
#